data_AF-A0A485KJS5-F1
#
_entry.id   AF-A0A485KJS5-F1
#
_cell.length_a   1.000
_cell.length_b   1.000
_cell.length_c   1.000
_cell.angle_alpha   90.00
_cell.angle_beta   90.00
_cell.angle_gamma   90.00
#
_symmetry.space_group_name_H-M   'P 1'
#
loop_
_entity.id
_entity.type
_entity.pdbx_description
1 polymer ?
#
loop_
_entity_poly.entity_id
_entity_poly.type
_entity_poly.pdbx_seq_one_letter_code
_entity_poly.pdbx_strand_id
1 'polypeptide(L)'
;MEGYVIKHSTTSKSQVCFCRLDFGFLRFYTSIDPSARLVGEFRLSGCKVDVKAVKRTDNIPFSFYVEAQRVLVKDRTYALAPKEIVELSGPTGEARTQWGRAIFTWQRHYFKEQVAMRPSDHERERLKLEGVLSAKAVTPDASPTSLGFRIPSLRKSLTSLFEVLTSRANVDESCFSSVRQQPVAIA
;
A
#
# COMPACT_ATOMS: atom_id res chain seq x y z
N MET A 1 -15.42 4.90 6.61
CA MET A 1 -15.11 3.45 6.60
C MET A 1 -14.42 3.15 7.88
N GLU A 2 -14.77 2.06 8.55
CA GLU A 2 -14.17 1.72 9.82
C GLU A 2 -14.02 0.21 9.99
N GLY A 3 -13.06 -0.20 10.80
CA GLY A 3 -12.75 -1.61 11.03
C GLY A 3 -11.34 -1.81 11.58
N TYR A 4 -11.05 -3.02 12.04
CA TYR A 4 -9.73 -3.35 12.53
C TYR A 4 -8.76 -3.62 11.39
N VAL A 5 -7.53 -3.13 11.54
CA VAL A 5 -6.41 -3.36 10.62
C VAL A 5 -5.14 -3.59 11.43
N ILE A 6 -4.16 -4.25 10.82
CA ILE A 6 -2.79 -4.23 11.34
C ILE A 6 -2.11 -2.99 10.79
N LYS A 7 -1.62 -2.12 11.67
CA LYS A 7 -0.73 -1.02 11.30
C LYS A 7 0.71 -1.51 11.41
N HIS A 8 1.42 -1.48 10.28
CA HIS A 8 2.84 -1.78 10.26
C HIS A 8 3.65 -0.51 10.51
N SER A 9 4.78 -0.69 11.19
CA SER A 9 5.73 0.38 11.44
C SER A 9 7.12 -0.12 11.07
N THR A 10 7.95 0.79 10.56
CA THR A 10 9.36 0.52 10.28
C THR A 10 10.19 0.51 11.56
N THR A 11 9.76 1.24 12.59
CA THR A 11 10.51 1.44 13.85
C THR A 11 9.94 0.66 15.03
N SER A 12 8.67 0.26 14.96
CA SER A 12 7.97 -0.42 16.05
C SER A 12 7.29 -1.70 15.56
N LYS A 13 6.88 -2.56 16.51
CA LYS A 13 6.16 -3.79 16.19
C LYS A 13 4.84 -3.46 15.49
N SER A 14 4.47 -4.32 14.53
CA SER A 14 3.14 -4.29 13.93
C SER A 14 2.08 -4.51 15.01
N GLN A 15 1.00 -3.75 14.97
CA GLN A 15 -0.05 -3.82 15.99
C GLN A 15 -1.44 -3.74 15.36
N VAL A 16 -2.41 -4.38 16.00
CA VAL A 16 -3.83 -4.28 15.62
C VAL A 16 -4.36 -2.95 16.14
N CYS A 17 -5.05 -2.21 15.29
CA CYS A 17 -5.67 -0.93 15.63
C CYS A 17 -7.07 -0.87 15.00
N PHE A 18 -7.97 -0.16 15.67
CA PHE A 18 -9.22 0.24 15.04
C PHE A 18 -8.94 1.44 14.13
N CYS A 19 -9.24 1.32 12.85
CA CYS A 19 -9.01 2.37 11.86
C CYS A 19 -10.33 2.99 11.44
N ARG A 20 -10.36 4.32 11.35
CA ARG A 20 -11.49 5.09 10.85
C ARG A 20 -11.04 6.02 9.74
N LEU A 21 -11.75 5.98 8.61
CA LEU A 21 -11.64 6.91 7.50
C LEU A 21 -12.77 7.92 7.58
N ASP A 22 -12.45 9.14 7.98
CA ASP A 22 -13.37 10.25 8.14
C ASP A 22 -12.67 11.61 7.98
N PHE A 23 -13.39 12.62 7.49
CA PHE A 23 -12.89 14.00 7.33
C PHE A 23 -11.56 14.14 6.54
N GLY A 24 -11.26 13.19 5.66
CA GLY A 24 -10.01 13.17 4.89
C GLY A 24 -8.79 12.75 5.70
N PHE A 25 -8.99 11.96 6.75
CA PHE A 25 -7.94 11.34 7.56
C PHE A 25 -8.21 9.85 7.71
N LEU A 26 -7.12 9.07 7.81
CA LEU A 26 -7.13 7.75 8.43
C LEU A 26 -6.67 7.93 9.88
N ARG A 27 -7.56 7.64 10.82
CA ARG A 27 -7.28 7.70 12.25
C ARG A 27 -7.19 6.30 12.81
N PHE A 28 -6.15 6.07 13.62
CA PHE A 28 -5.89 4.78 14.23
C PHE A 28 -6.08 4.90 15.74
N TYR A 29 -6.89 4.02 16.32
CA TYR A 29 -7.20 3.96 17.73
C TYR A 29 -6.82 2.59 18.31
N THR A 30 -6.63 2.55 19.62
CA THR A 30 -6.32 1.29 20.33
C THR A 30 -7.48 0.29 20.31
N SER A 31 -8.73 0.77 20.31
CA SER A 31 -9.96 -0.03 20.23
C SER A 31 -11.08 0.79 19.58
N ILE A 32 -12.24 0.16 19.40
CA ILE A 32 -13.47 0.82 18.91
C ILE A 32 -14.14 1.70 19.98
N ASP A 33 -13.75 1.56 21.25
CA ASP A 33 -14.40 2.23 22.36
C ASP A 33 -14.32 3.75 22.23
N PRO A 34 -15.34 4.51 22.67
CA PRO A 34 -15.30 5.98 22.64
C PRO A 34 -14.14 6.59 23.43
N SER A 35 -13.64 5.87 24.45
CA SER A 35 -12.50 6.26 25.27
C SER A 35 -11.15 5.78 24.71
N ALA A 36 -11.14 5.14 23.53
CA ALA A 36 -9.94 4.60 22.94
C ALA A 36 -8.91 5.70 22.64
N ARG A 37 -7.64 5.39 22.93
CA ARG A 37 -6.55 6.32 22.70
C ARG A 37 -6.24 6.40 21.20
N LEU A 38 -6.06 7.62 20.69
CA LEU A 38 -5.53 7.85 19.35
C LEU A 38 -4.06 7.42 19.29
N VAL A 39 -3.79 6.46 18.41
CA VAL A 39 -2.46 5.93 18.12
C VAL A 39 -1.75 6.79 17.07
N GLY A 40 -2.50 7.36 16.13
CA GLY A 40 -1.97 8.29 15.15
C GLY A 40 -2.96 8.60 14.05
N GLU A 41 -2.56 9.52 13.17
CA GLU A 41 -3.36 9.98 12.04
C GLU A 41 -2.53 9.99 10.77
N PHE A 42 -3.19 9.80 9.63
CA PHE A 42 -2.58 9.87 8.32
C PHE A 42 -3.48 10.71 7.41
N ARG A 43 -2.95 11.83 6.91
CA ARG A 43 -3.73 12.84 6.21
C ARG A 43 -3.92 12.47 4.74
N LEU A 44 -5.16 12.53 4.26
CA LEU A 44 -5.52 12.37 2.85
C LEU A 44 -5.97 13.70 2.22
N SER A 45 -6.52 14.60 3.03
CA SER A 45 -7.00 15.91 2.57
C SER A 45 -5.87 16.78 2.02
N GLY A 46 -6.10 17.37 0.84
CA GLY A 46 -5.10 18.17 0.13
C GLY A 46 -3.89 17.38 -0.36
N CYS A 47 -3.99 16.04 -0.44
CA CYS A 47 -2.93 15.17 -0.90
C CYS A 47 -3.32 14.47 -2.21
N LYS A 48 -2.31 14.19 -3.06
CA LYS A 48 -2.38 13.13 -4.06
C LYS A 48 -2.27 11.80 -3.31
N VAL A 49 -3.29 10.96 -3.43
CA VAL A 49 -3.39 9.68 -2.72
C VAL A 49 -3.25 8.54 -3.71
N ASP A 50 -2.45 7.52 -3.36
CA ASP A 50 -2.28 6.29 -4.11
C ASP A 50 -2.35 5.08 -3.17
N VAL A 51 -2.93 3.97 -3.63
CA VAL A 51 -3.10 2.76 -2.82
C VAL A 51 -2.64 1.54 -3.61
N LYS A 52 -1.74 0.75 -3.02
CA LYS A 52 -1.11 -0.39 -3.69
C LYS A 52 -1.15 -1.62 -2.82
N ALA A 53 -1.64 -2.73 -3.36
CA ALA A 53 -1.48 -4.03 -2.71
C ALA A 53 0.00 -4.42 -2.70
N VAL A 54 0.48 -4.99 -1.58
CA VAL A 54 1.87 -5.44 -1.45
C VAL A 54 1.92 -6.83 -0.82
N LYS A 55 2.90 -7.63 -1.26
CA LYS A 55 3.30 -8.84 -0.56
C LYS A 55 4.46 -8.49 0.37
N ARG A 56 4.27 -8.64 1.67
CA ARG A 56 5.31 -8.35 2.67
C ARG A 56 6.33 -9.49 2.78
N THR A 57 7.52 -9.13 3.23
CA THR A 57 8.62 -10.08 3.52
C THR A 57 8.31 -10.96 4.74
N ASP A 58 7.55 -10.45 5.72
CA ASP A 58 7.09 -11.22 6.87
C ASP A 58 5.95 -12.19 6.55
N ASN A 59 5.46 -12.18 5.30
CA ASN A 59 4.32 -12.96 4.80
C ASN A 59 2.99 -12.68 5.53
N ILE A 60 2.83 -11.51 6.14
CA ILE A 60 1.50 -11.08 6.60
C ILE A 60 0.60 -10.91 5.36
N PRO A 61 -0.59 -11.54 5.33
CA PRO A 61 -1.45 -11.51 4.16
C PRO A 61 -2.21 -10.18 4.04
N PHE A 62 -2.73 -9.93 2.85
CA PHE A 62 -3.67 -8.84 2.56
C PHE A 62 -3.13 -7.43 2.86
N SER A 63 -1.82 -7.25 2.76
CA SER A 63 -1.15 -5.98 2.98
C SER A 63 -1.29 -5.02 1.81
N PHE A 64 -1.22 -3.73 2.13
CA PHE A 64 -1.27 -2.63 1.17
C PHE A 64 -0.61 -1.38 1.73
N TYR A 65 -0.06 -0.56 0.84
CA TYR A 65 0.42 0.78 1.14
C TYR A 65 -0.61 1.83 0.79
N VAL A 66 -0.66 2.88 1.60
CA VAL A 66 -1.31 4.14 1.28
C VAL A 66 -0.23 5.21 1.21
N GLU A 67 -0.02 5.76 0.03
CA GLU A 67 0.87 6.90 -0.19
C GLU A 67 0.03 8.18 -0.21
N ALA A 68 0.44 9.19 0.54
CA ALA A 68 -0.13 10.53 0.50
C ALA A 68 0.97 11.56 0.24
N GLN A 69 0.76 12.43 -0.74
CA GLN A 69 1.70 13.48 -1.09
C GLN A 69 0.97 14.82 -1.11
N ARG A 70 1.27 15.68 -0.13
CA ARG A 70 0.59 16.97 0.00
C ARG A 70 0.87 17.88 -1.19
N VAL A 71 -0.19 18.47 -1.74
CA VAL A 71 -0.08 19.49 -2.78
C VAL A 71 0.14 20.85 -2.11
N LEU A 72 1.24 21.50 -2.46
CA LEU A 72 1.62 22.81 -1.98
C LEU A 72 1.39 23.81 -3.10
N VAL A 73 0.77 24.94 -2.79
CA VAL A 73 0.59 26.06 -3.72
C VAL A 73 1.52 27.17 -3.29
N LYS A 74 2.46 27.53 -4.16
CA LYS A 74 3.38 28.66 -3.93
C LYS A 74 3.45 29.48 -5.21
N ASP A 75 3.18 30.78 -5.12
CA ASP A 75 3.31 31.72 -6.24
C ASP A 75 2.61 31.25 -7.54
N ARG A 76 1.36 30.74 -7.41
CA ARG A 76 0.55 30.17 -8.51
C ARG A 76 1.12 28.89 -9.15
N THR A 77 2.17 28.32 -8.58
CA THR A 77 2.74 27.02 -8.97
C THR A 77 2.36 25.93 -7.98
N TYR A 78 2.18 24.71 -8.49
CA TYR A 78 1.93 23.53 -7.68
C TYR A 78 3.24 22.77 -7.45
N ALA A 79 3.57 22.52 -6.19
CA ALA A 79 4.65 21.64 -5.77
C ALA A 79 4.09 20.45 -4.97
N LEU A 80 4.84 19.37 -4.92
CA LEU A 80 4.48 18.20 -4.10
C LEU A 80 5.45 18.11 -2.93
N ALA A 81 4.90 17.98 -1.72
CA ALA A 81 5.69 17.69 -0.53
C ALA A 81 6.33 16.28 -0.62
N PRO A 82 7.24 15.91 0.28
CA PRO A 82 7.68 14.53 0.42
C PRO A 82 6.49 13.58 0.61
N LYS A 83 6.63 12.34 0.12
CA LYS A 83 5.60 11.31 0.26
C LYS A 83 5.58 10.78 1.69
N GLU A 84 4.38 10.72 2.26
CA GLU A 84 4.10 9.97 3.47
C GLU A 84 3.51 8.61 3.09
N ILE A 85 3.94 7.56 3.77
CA ILE A 85 3.49 6.19 3.50
C ILE A 85 3.04 5.55 4.80
N VAL A 86 1.85 4.97 4.80
CA VAL A 86 1.41 4.05 5.85
C VAL A 86 1.13 2.70 5.23
N GLU A 87 1.54 1.65 5.94
CA GLU A 87 1.33 0.28 5.51
C GLU A 87 0.37 -0.43 6.45
N LEU A 88 -0.63 -1.08 5.85
CA LEU A 88 -1.75 -1.68 6.54
C LEU A 88 -1.99 -3.10 6.04
N SER A 89 -2.53 -3.96 6.90
CA SER A 89 -3.10 -5.25 6.48
C SER A 89 -4.53 -5.40 6.97
N GLY A 90 -5.40 -5.87 6.08
CA GLY A 90 -6.79 -6.19 6.41
C GLY A 90 -6.96 -7.65 6.87
N PRO A 91 -8.11 -7.99 7.49
CA PRO A 91 -8.39 -9.35 7.95
C PRO A 91 -8.63 -10.34 6.79
N THR A 92 -9.04 -9.84 5.62
CA THR A 92 -9.32 -10.62 4.41
C THR A 92 -8.89 -9.87 3.16
N GLY A 93 -8.77 -10.57 2.03
CA GLY A 93 -8.51 -9.95 0.73
C GLY A 93 -9.65 -9.03 0.26
N GLU A 94 -10.88 -9.34 0.66
CA GLU A 94 -12.04 -8.48 0.43
C GLU A 94 -11.90 -7.18 1.23
N ALA A 95 -11.59 -7.26 2.52
CA ALA A 95 -11.40 -6.09 3.37
C ALA A 95 -10.29 -5.18 2.83
N ARG A 96 -9.15 -5.73 2.39
CA ARG A 96 -8.10 -4.97 1.70
C ARG A 96 -8.64 -4.20 0.49
N THR A 97 -9.47 -4.86 -0.32
CA THR A 97 -10.04 -4.25 -1.54
C THR A 97 -11.05 -3.16 -1.19
N GLN A 98 -11.89 -3.39 -0.18
CA GLN A 98 -12.84 -2.40 0.34
C GLN A 98 -12.11 -1.17 0.90
N TRP A 99 -11.06 -1.37 1.71
CA TRP A 99 -10.22 -0.29 2.22
C TRP A 99 -9.57 0.50 1.09
N GLY A 100 -8.96 -0.19 0.11
CA GLY A 100 -8.33 0.49 -1.02
C GLY A 100 -9.31 1.31 -1.84
N ARG A 101 -10.51 0.79 -2.11
CA ARG A 101 -11.58 1.55 -2.78
C ARG A 101 -12.03 2.74 -1.95
N ALA A 102 -12.30 2.55 -0.66
CA ALA A 102 -12.79 3.60 0.23
C ALA A 102 -11.78 4.74 0.37
N ILE A 103 -10.50 4.41 0.53
CA ILE A 103 -9.41 5.38 0.57
C ILE A 103 -9.29 6.08 -0.78
N PHE A 104 -9.24 5.36 -1.91
CA PHE A 104 -9.12 6.01 -3.22
C PHE A 104 -10.29 6.95 -3.55
N THR A 105 -11.49 6.62 -3.09
CA THR A 105 -12.73 7.38 -3.35
C THR A 105 -13.16 8.29 -2.20
N TRP A 106 -12.29 8.52 -1.21
CA TRP A 106 -12.66 9.21 0.04
C TRP A 106 -13.29 10.59 -0.20
N GLN A 107 -12.79 11.34 -1.19
CA GLN A 107 -13.30 12.66 -1.56
C GLN A 107 -14.72 12.61 -2.15
N ARG A 108 -15.02 11.55 -2.91
CA ARG A 108 -16.28 11.37 -3.64
C ARG A 108 -17.38 10.78 -2.76
N HIS A 109 -17.02 10.15 -1.64
CA HIS A 109 -17.93 9.42 -0.77
C HIS A 109 -18.06 10.02 0.62
N TYR A 110 -17.65 11.28 0.79
CA TYR A 110 -17.81 12.03 2.03
C TYR A 110 -19.26 12.06 2.55
N PHE A 111 -20.26 11.98 1.65
CA PHE A 111 -21.69 12.02 1.99
C PHE A 111 -22.42 10.66 1.94
N LYS A 112 -21.73 9.55 1.65
CA LYS A 112 -22.40 8.24 1.62
C LYS A 112 -22.52 7.69 3.02
N GLU A 113 -23.75 7.43 3.44
CA GLU A 113 -24.04 6.68 4.66
C GLU A 113 -23.41 5.28 4.55
N GLN A 114 -22.62 4.94 5.55
CA GLN A 114 -21.94 3.66 5.59
C GLN A 114 -22.72 2.72 6.49
N VAL A 115 -22.91 1.48 6.03
CA VAL A 115 -23.52 0.44 6.86
C VAL A 115 -22.57 0.18 8.03
N ALA A 116 -22.99 0.59 9.23
CA ALA A 116 -22.23 0.34 10.45
C ALA A 116 -22.13 -1.17 10.66
N MET A 117 -20.90 -1.65 10.87
CA MET A 117 -20.65 -3.04 11.19
C MET A 117 -21.04 -3.29 12.66
N ARG A 118 -21.52 -4.50 12.97
CA ARG A 118 -21.93 -4.82 14.34
C ARG A 118 -20.69 -4.93 15.24
N PRO A 119 -20.78 -4.58 16.54
CA PRO A 119 -19.65 -4.72 17.47
C PRO A 119 -19.05 -6.15 17.50
N SER A 120 -19.88 -7.17 17.39
CA SER A 120 -19.46 -8.58 17.35
C SER A 120 -18.63 -8.93 16.11
N ASP A 121 -18.91 -8.28 14.97
CA ASP A 121 -18.16 -8.49 13.74
C ASP A 121 -16.79 -7.82 13.83
N HIS A 122 -16.72 -6.63 14.42
CA HIS A 122 -15.45 -5.95 14.71
C HIS A 122 -14.56 -6.78 15.64
N GLU A 123 -15.12 -7.37 16.71
CA GLU A 123 -14.34 -8.22 17.62
C GLU A 123 -13.81 -9.48 16.92
N ARG A 124 -14.63 -10.09 16.05
CA ARG A 124 -14.19 -11.23 15.25
C ARG A 124 -13.04 -10.87 14.29
N GLU A 125 -13.07 -9.69 13.68
CA GLU A 125 -11.96 -9.22 12.84
C GLU A 125 -10.70 -8.98 13.66
N ARG A 126 -10.83 -8.35 14.83
CA ARG A 126 -9.73 -8.10 15.75
C ARG A 126 -9.02 -9.41 16.12
N LEU A 127 -9.76 -10.41 16.60
CA LEU A 127 -9.20 -11.70 17.00
C LEU A 127 -8.47 -12.41 15.85
N LYS A 128 -9.00 -12.32 14.62
CA LYS A 128 -8.32 -12.88 13.43
C LYS A 128 -6.96 -12.20 13.20
N LEU A 129 -6.90 -10.87 13.30
CA LEU A 129 -5.67 -10.11 13.09
C LEU A 129 -4.65 -10.35 14.22
N GLU A 130 -5.11 -10.42 15.47
CA GLU A 130 -4.26 -10.78 16.62
C GLU A 130 -3.70 -12.19 16.48
N GLY A 131 -4.50 -13.14 15.97
CA GLY A 131 -4.04 -14.50 15.64
C GLY A 131 -2.94 -14.51 14.57
N VAL A 132 -3.06 -13.69 13.53
CA VAL A 132 -2.03 -13.53 12.48
C VAL A 132 -0.72 -13.00 13.07
N LEU A 133 -0.77 -11.96 13.92
CA LEU A 133 0.43 -11.43 14.57
C LEU A 133 1.05 -12.43 15.55
N SER A 134 0.23 -13.16 16.30
CA SER A 134 0.69 -14.14 17.29
C SER A 134 1.36 -15.35 16.63
N ALA A 135 0.78 -15.89 15.56
CA ALA A 135 1.38 -16.98 14.79
C ALA A 135 2.78 -16.61 14.25
N LYS A 136 2.98 -15.33 13.90
CA LYS A 136 4.27 -14.85 13.44
C LYS A 136 5.28 -14.64 14.58
N ALA A 137 4.84 -14.21 15.76
CA ALA A 137 5.71 -14.06 16.92
C ALA A 137 6.32 -15.39 17.40
N VAL A 138 5.62 -16.52 17.17
CA VAL A 138 6.05 -17.87 17.58
C VAL A 138 7.04 -18.52 16.62
N THR A 139 7.31 -17.92 15.45
CA THR A 139 8.37 -18.37 14.54
C THR A 139 9.58 -17.43 14.60
N PRO A 140 10.41 -17.50 15.68
CA PRO A 140 11.76 -16.96 15.59
C PRO A 140 12.54 -17.82 14.60
N ASP A 141 13.40 -17.19 13.80
CA ASP A 141 14.25 -17.82 12.79
C ASP A 141 14.71 -19.23 13.18
N ALA A 142 14.11 -20.25 12.54
CA ALA A 142 14.82 -21.49 12.31
C ALA A 142 15.95 -21.15 11.33
N SER A 143 17.06 -20.68 11.90
CA SER A 143 18.35 -20.64 11.21
C SER A 143 18.52 -21.92 10.41
N PRO A 144 18.81 -21.86 9.10
CA PRO A 144 19.21 -23.05 8.39
C PRO A 144 20.55 -23.46 9.01
N THR A 145 20.52 -24.50 9.85
CA THR A 145 21.72 -25.23 10.22
C THR A 145 22.31 -25.70 8.90
N SER A 146 23.38 -25.04 8.46
CA SER A 146 24.16 -25.48 7.32
C SER A 146 24.86 -26.78 7.74
N LEU A 147 24.15 -27.89 7.58
CA LEU A 147 24.81 -29.19 7.47
C LEU A 147 25.60 -29.14 6.18
N GLY A 148 26.88 -28.81 6.34
CA GLY A 148 27.85 -28.78 5.27
C GLY A 148 27.97 -30.15 4.63
N PHE A 149 27.43 -30.28 3.43
CA PHE A 149 27.94 -31.24 2.46
C PHE A 149 28.94 -30.52 1.57
N ARG A 150 30.23 -30.71 1.88
CA ARG A 150 31.33 -30.41 0.95
C ARG A 150 31.19 -31.38 -0.24
N ILE A 151 30.65 -30.88 -1.34
CA ILE A 151 30.76 -31.55 -2.64
C ILE A 151 32.13 -31.16 -3.22
N PRO A 152 33.03 -32.12 -3.53
CA PRO A 152 34.32 -31.79 -4.13
C PRO A 152 34.14 -31.23 -5.54
N SER A 153 34.83 -30.12 -5.80
CA SER A 153 34.99 -29.48 -7.10
C SER A 153 35.52 -30.49 -8.12
N LEU A 154 34.76 -30.73 -9.18
CA LEU A 154 35.23 -31.42 -10.38
C LEU A 154 35.19 -30.45 -11.54
N ARG A 155 36.33 -29.78 -11.73
CA ARG A 155 36.63 -29.05 -12.97
C ARG A 155 36.62 -30.04 -14.13
N LYS A 156 35.72 -29.85 -15.09
CA LYS A 156 36.00 -30.18 -16.50
C LYS A 156 35.44 -29.06 -17.38
N SER A 157 36.40 -28.31 -17.90
CA SER A 157 36.32 -27.48 -19.10
C SER A 157 35.64 -28.24 -20.24
N LEU A 158 34.73 -27.59 -20.97
CA LEU A 158 34.55 -27.78 -22.41
C LEU A 158 33.91 -26.52 -23.01
N THR A 159 34.67 -25.94 -23.93
CA THR A 159 34.36 -24.93 -24.93
C THR A 159 33.17 -25.30 -25.82
N SER A 160 32.30 -24.33 -26.15
CA SER A 160 31.66 -24.12 -27.47
C SER A 160 30.71 -22.92 -27.34
N LEU A 161 31.05 -21.74 -27.86
CA LEU A 161 30.64 -21.24 -29.18
C LEU A 161 29.15 -21.49 -29.46
N PHE A 162 28.33 -20.44 -29.30
CA PHE A 162 27.45 -19.95 -30.36
C PHE A 162 27.16 -18.46 -30.12
N GLU A 163 27.64 -17.67 -31.08
CA GLU A 163 27.37 -16.27 -31.31
C GLU A 163 26.19 -16.17 -32.30
N VAL A 164 25.61 -14.97 -32.43
CA VAL A 164 24.69 -14.50 -33.50
C VAL A 164 23.25 -15.06 -33.40
N LEU A 165 22.15 -14.30 -33.36
CA LEU A 165 21.78 -13.15 -34.18
C LEU A 165 20.87 -12.12 -33.47
N THR A 166 21.23 -10.88 -33.75
CA THR A 166 20.41 -9.66 -33.77
C THR A 166 19.01 -9.85 -34.37
N SER A 167 18.00 -9.22 -33.77
CA SER A 167 17.00 -8.50 -34.57
C SER A 167 16.41 -7.33 -33.79
N ARG A 168 16.77 -6.14 -34.24
CA ARG A 168 16.06 -4.88 -34.02
C ARG A 168 14.76 -4.94 -34.82
N ALA A 169 13.64 -4.61 -34.20
CA ALA A 169 12.51 -4.04 -34.90
C ALA A 169 12.19 -2.68 -34.28
N ASN A 170 12.72 -1.64 -34.92
CA ASN A 170 12.12 -0.31 -34.89
C ASN A 170 10.70 -0.44 -35.46
N VAL A 171 9.72 0.12 -34.77
CA VAL A 171 8.44 0.46 -35.39
C VAL A 171 8.32 1.97 -35.35
N ASP A 172 7.99 2.49 -36.52
CA ASP A 172 8.07 3.85 -37.00
C ASP A 172 7.39 4.89 -36.11
N GLU A 173 8.10 6.01 -36.02
CA GLU A 173 7.59 7.33 -35.74
C GLU A 173 7.07 7.91 -37.08
N SER A 174 5.75 8.06 -37.26
CA SER A 174 5.23 9.00 -38.26
C SER A 174 3.84 9.51 -37.92
N CYS A 175 3.79 10.84 -37.77
CA CYS A 175 2.77 11.73 -38.31
C CYS A 175 1.36 11.67 -37.70
N PHE A 176 1.09 12.55 -36.73
CA PHE A 176 -0.08 13.41 -36.87
C PHE A 176 0.30 14.86 -36.58
N SER A 177 0.01 15.66 -37.59
CA SER A 177 0.33 17.06 -37.78
C SER A 177 -0.39 17.94 -36.76
N SER A 178 0.37 18.93 -36.31
CA SER A 178 -0.06 20.14 -35.63
C SER A 178 -1.31 20.76 -36.26
N VAL A 179 -2.44 20.74 -35.55
CA VAL A 179 -3.55 21.66 -35.83
C VAL A 179 -3.23 22.98 -35.12
N ARG A 180 -2.74 23.94 -35.90
CA ARG A 180 -2.53 25.33 -35.52
C ARG A 180 -3.89 26.04 -35.60
N GLN A 181 -4.59 26.21 -34.48
CA GLN A 181 -5.76 27.10 -34.44
C GLN A 181 -5.29 28.55 -34.18
N GLN A 182 -5.70 29.43 -35.10
CA GLN A 182 -5.44 30.87 -35.07
C GLN A 182 -6.22 31.58 -33.94
N PRO A 183 -5.72 32.72 -33.43
CA PRO A 183 -6.47 33.56 -32.50
C PRO A 183 -7.56 34.36 -33.23
N VAL A 184 -8.78 34.33 -32.68
CA VAL A 184 -9.88 35.22 -33.08
C VAL A 184 -9.64 36.59 -32.44
N ALA A 185 -9.52 37.62 -33.27
CA ALA A 185 -9.59 39.01 -32.82
C ALA A 185 -11.04 39.37 -32.51
N ILE A 186 -11.28 39.95 -31.34
CA ILE A 186 -12.55 40.59 -30.98
C ILE A 186 -12.31 42.10 -31.08
N ALA A 187 -13.17 42.76 -31.85
CA ALA A 187 -13.24 44.21 -32.04
C ALA A 187 -13.93 44.90 -30.84
#